data_AF-H2KQE0-F1
#
_entry.id   AF-H2KQE0-F1
#
_cell.length_a   1.000
_cell.length_b   1.000
_cell.length_c   1.000
_cell.angle_alpha   90.00
_cell.angle_beta   90.00
_cell.angle_gamma   90.00
#
_symmetry.space_group_name_H-M   'P 1'
#
loop_
_entity.id
_entity.type
_entity.pdbx_description
1 polymer ?
#
loop_
_entity_poly.entity_id
_entity_poly.type
_entity_poly.pdbx_seq_one_letter_code
_entity_poly.pdbx_strand_id
1 'polypeptide(L)'
;MKGLAAVFIIPQLGYDCNDNKQVRIRCRITVVVLSEKDPRVAPRSEARDLFAYELKTKEVELAAAIQKDDEGERNRRHALNTAWNAETRTQATTPLRSLLEQLTVEHDRRLLDFRQTMSDRVERERARIQAILAAEPNIITRDNIDAKLEEIFNSDVVDYNFMVDHNGRIVRGSQPYENPNQEAPSNDTEPRTDPSDPLSVQV
;
A
#
# COMPACT_ATOMS: atom_id res chain seq x y z
N MET A 1 -55.51 72.83 -8.60
CA MET A 1 -54.96 72.23 -7.36
C MET A 1 -53.81 71.31 -7.76
N LYS A 2 -52.66 71.39 -7.07
CA LYS A 2 -51.46 70.62 -7.40
C LYS A 2 -51.63 69.18 -6.90
N GLY A 3 -51.78 68.21 -7.79
CA GLY A 3 -51.74 66.79 -7.43
C GLY A 3 -50.32 66.38 -7.06
N LEU A 4 -50.09 66.02 -5.79
CA LEU A 4 -48.85 65.44 -5.33
C LEU A 4 -48.76 63.99 -5.81
N ALA A 5 -47.83 63.70 -6.72
CA ALA A 5 -47.44 62.33 -7.01
C ALA A 5 -46.40 61.89 -5.98
N ALA A 6 -46.76 60.96 -5.10
CA ALA A 6 -45.82 60.31 -4.19
C ALA A 6 -45.31 59.02 -4.86
N VAL A 7 -44.02 58.96 -5.17
CA VAL A 7 -43.36 57.75 -5.69
C VAL A 7 -42.90 56.92 -4.50
N PHE A 8 -43.56 55.80 -4.25
CA PHE A 8 -43.13 54.81 -3.26
C PHE A 8 -42.33 53.71 -3.95
N ILE A 9 -41.04 53.62 -3.65
CA ILE A 9 -40.18 52.49 -4.07
C ILE A 9 -40.31 51.42 -3.00
N ILE A 10 -41.06 50.35 -3.29
CA ILE A 10 -41.16 49.18 -2.42
C ILE A 10 -40.38 48.04 -3.09
N PRO A 11 -39.14 47.73 -2.65
CA PRO A 11 -38.41 46.58 -3.17
C PRO A 11 -39.07 45.30 -2.66
N GLN A 12 -39.71 44.53 -3.55
CA GLN A 12 -40.09 43.16 -3.24
C GLN A 12 -38.96 42.22 -3.61
N LEU A 13 -38.26 41.72 -2.60
CA LEU A 13 -37.23 40.69 -2.74
C LEU A 13 -37.92 39.32 -2.87
N GLY A 14 -38.01 38.82 -4.10
CA GLY A 14 -38.39 37.43 -4.36
C GLY A 14 -37.15 36.55 -4.50
N TYR A 15 -37.07 35.48 -3.72
CA TYR A 15 -36.02 34.47 -3.81
C TYR A 15 -36.56 33.24 -4.56
N ASP A 16 -36.14 33.04 -5.81
CA ASP A 16 -36.34 31.77 -6.51
C ASP A 16 -35.02 31.00 -6.48
N CYS A 17 -34.96 29.94 -5.67
CA CYS A 17 -33.86 28.97 -5.69
C CYS A 17 -34.13 27.98 -6.83
N ASN A 18 -33.23 27.95 -7.82
CA ASN A 18 -33.15 26.85 -8.78
C ASN A 18 -31.75 26.22 -8.66
N ASP A 19 -31.64 24.92 -8.93
CA ASP A 19 -30.51 24.02 -8.57
C ASP A 19 -29.11 24.39 -9.11
N ASN A 20 -28.98 25.53 -9.79
CA ASN A 20 -27.74 26.07 -10.34
C ASN A 20 -27.21 27.34 -9.64
N LYS A 21 -27.51 27.53 -8.35
CA LYS A 21 -26.95 28.58 -7.45
C LYS A 21 -26.79 29.98 -8.10
N GLN A 22 -27.68 30.38 -9.00
CA GLN A 22 -27.75 31.75 -9.50
C GLN A 22 -28.92 32.44 -8.80
N VAL A 23 -28.60 33.31 -7.86
CA VAL A 23 -29.59 34.18 -7.21
C VAL A 23 -29.95 35.27 -8.20
N ARG A 24 -31.15 35.20 -8.78
CA ARG A 24 -31.65 36.22 -9.70
C ARG A 24 -32.47 37.23 -8.89
N ILE A 25 -31.86 38.35 -8.50
CA ILE A 25 -32.59 39.43 -7.82
C ILE A 25 -33.53 40.08 -8.84
N ARG A 26 -34.83 39.82 -8.70
CA ARG A 26 -35.87 40.53 -9.48
C ARG A 26 -36.30 41.78 -8.71
N CYS A 27 -35.73 42.93 -9.05
CA CYS A 27 -36.27 44.21 -8.60
C CYS A 27 -37.50 44.55 -9.46
N ARG A 28 -38.70 44.48 -8.88
CA ARG A 28 -39.93 44.90 -9.55
C ARG A 28 -40.31 46.30 -9.05
N ILE A 29 -40.04 47.32 -9.86
CA ILE A 29 -40.38 48.72 -9.50
C ILE A 29 -41.83 48.97 -9.91
N THR A 30 -42.70 49.22 -8.92
CA THR A 30 -44.13 49.49 -9.15
C THR A 30 -44.39 50.97 -8.95
N VAL A 31 -44.60 51.72 -10.05
CA VAL A 31 -44.97 53.14 -9.99
C VAL A 31 -46.49 53.26 -9.88
N VAL A 32 -47.00 53.58 -8.69
CA VAL A 32 -48.42 53.87 -8.48
C VAL A 32 -48.66 55.35 -8.70
N VAL A 33 -49.17 55.72 -9.88
CA VAL A 33 -49.68 57.08 -10.15
C VAL A 33 -51.14 57.12 -9.71
N LEU A 34 -51.42 57.77 -8.58
CA LEU A 34 -52.80 58.11 -8.21
C LEU A 34 -53.29 59.21 -9.16
N SER A 35 -53.96 58.83 -10.26
CA SER A 35 -54.65 59.80 -11.12
C SER A 35 -56.15 59.71 -10.88
N GLU A 36 -56.73 60.81 -10.39
CA GLU A 36 -58.16 61.05 -10.40
C GLU A 36 -58.66 60.97 -11.87
N LYS A 37 -59.75 60.21 -12.08
CA LYS A 37 -60.19 59.73 -13.40
C LYS A 37 -60.87 60.85 -14.18
N ASP A 38 -60.08 61.73 -14.80
CA ASP A 38 -60.58 62.80 -15.67
C ASP A 38 -60.44 62.39 -17.17
N PRO A 39 -61.54 62.12 -17.90
CA PRO A 39 -61.50 61.48 -19.22
C PRO A 39 -61.08 62.39 -20.38
N ARG A 40 -60.58 63.61 -20.12
CA ARG A 40 -60.19 64.59 -21.15
C ARG A 40 -58.69 64.82 -21.29
N VAL A 41 -57.86 64.19 -20.46
CA VAL A 41 -56.40 64.32 -20.55
C VAL A 41 -55.85 63.03 -21.19
N ALA A 42 -55.65 63.06 -22.50
CA ALA A 42 -54.85 62.04 -23.17
C ALA A 42 -53.49 61.91 -22.47
N PRO A 43 -53.01 60.69 -22.20
CA PRO A 43 -51.84 60.50 -21.35
C PRO A 43 -50.63 61.14 -22.04
N ARG A 44 -49.86 61.95 -21.29
CA ARG A 44 -48.51 62.39 -21.68
C ARG A 44 -47.61 61.14 -21.74
N SER A 45 -47.72 60.35 -22.80
CA SER A 45 -46.99 59.11 -23.05
C SER A 45 -45.48 59.33 -23.03
N GLU A 46 -45.04 60.47 -23.56
CA GLU A 46 -43.62 60.85 -23.63
C GLU A 46 -42.94 60.91 -22.25
N ALA A 47 -43.63 61.42 -21.23
CA ALA A 47 -43.06 61.49 -19.87
C ALA A 47 -42.92 60.09 -19.25
N ARG A 48 -43.85 59.17 -19.54
CA ARG A 48 -43.75 57.77 -19.08
C ARG A 48 -42.63 57.02 -19.80
N ASP A 49 -42.44 57.30 -21.09
CA ASP A 49 -41.37 56.70 -21.88
C ASP A 49 -39.99 57.17 -21.44
N LEU A 50 -39.85 58.45 -21.06
CA LEU A 50 -38.64 59.01 -20.44
C LEU A 50 -38.30 58.32 -19.11
N PHE A 51 -39.27 58.17 -18.20
CA PHE A 51 -39.04 57.46 -16.94
C PHE A 51 -38.73 55.97 -17.16
N ALA A 52 -39.36 55.31 -18.13
CA ALA A 52 -39.06 53.93 -18.47
C ALA A 52 -37.65 53.77 -19.03
N TYR A 53 -37.18 54.73 -19.84
CA TYR A 53 -35.82 54.76 -20.36
C TYR A 53 -34.79 54.92 -19.23
N GLU A 54 -35.00 55.88 -18.32
CA GLU A 54 -34.13 56.11 -17.15
C GLU A 54 -34.08 54.89 -16.23
N LEU A 55 -35.23 54.25 -15.99
CA LEU A 55 -35.30 53.03 -15.18
C LEU A 55 -34.45 51.92 -15.81
N LYS A 56 -34.59 51.72 -17.11
CA LYS A 56 -33.86 50.68 -17.85
C LYS A 56 -32.36 50.96 -17.91
N THR A 57 -31.95 52.22 -18.01
CA THR A 57 -30.53 52.58 -17.94
C THR A 57 -29.96 52.27 -16.56
N LYS A 58 -30.68 52.61 -15.48
CA LYS A 58 -30.27 52.30 -14.11
C LYS A 58 -30.22 50.80 -13.83
N GLU A 59 -31.15 50.01 -14.39
CA GLU A 59 -31.11 48.55 -14.30
C GLU A 59 -29.87 47.95 -14.96
N VAL A 60 -29.50 48.43 -16.15
CA VAL A 60 -28.29 47.97 -16.86
C VAL A 60 -27.02 48.39 -16.12
N GLU A 61 -26.94 49.64 -15.64
CA GLU A 61 -25.82 50.12 -14.83
C GLU A 61 -25.63 49.29 -13.54
N LEU A 62 -26.73 48.98 -12.84
CA LEU A 62 -26.69 48.15 -11.63
C LEU A 62 -26.29 46.70 -11.95
N ALA A 63 -26.83 46.12 -13.02
CA ALA A 63 -26.46 44.76 -13.43
C ALA A 63 -24.96 44.66 -13.78
N ALA A 64 -24.42 45.66 -14.48
CA ALA A 64 -22.99 45.73 -14.80
C ALA A 64 -22.12 45.92 -13.53
N ALA A 65 -22.57 46.74 -12.57
CA ALA A 65 -21.87 46.93 -11.30
C ALA A 65 -21.83 45.65 -10.46
N ILE A 66 -22.97 44.94 -10.35
CA ILE A 66 -23.06 43.66 -9.64
C ILE A 66 -22.16 42.61 -10.30
N GLN A 67 -22.20 42.50 -11.64
CA GLN A 67 -21.36 41.55 -12.36
C GLN A 67 -19.86 41.81 -12.13
N LYS A 68 -19.44 43.08 -12.11
CA LYS A 68 -18.06 43.45 -11.84
C LYS A 68 -17.62 43.14 -10.41
N ASP A 69 -18.52 43.33 -9.43
CA ASP A 69 -18.26 42.99 -8.03
C ASP A 69 -18.13 41.47 -7.85
N ASP A 70 -19.03 40.70 -8.47
CA ASP A 70 -19.00 39.23 -8.48
C ASP A 70 -17.71 38.70 -9.13
N GLU A 71 -17.27 39.31 -10.24
CA GLU A 71 -16.02 38.94 -10.90
C GLU A 71 -14.79 39.30 -10.04
N GLY A 72 -14.80 40.45 -9.37
CA GLY A 72 -13.76 40.85 -8.42
C GLY A 72 -13.62 39.87 -7.26
N GLU A 73 -14.75 39.47 -6.66
CA GLU A 73 -14.77 38.51 -5.57
C GLU A 73 -14.38 37.10 -6.03
N ARG A 74 -14.79 36.68 -7.24
CA ARG A 74 -14.33 35.43 -7.85
C ARG A 74 -12.82 35.41 -8.03
N ASN A 75 -12.25 36.49 -8.55
CA ASN A 75 -10.81 36.64 -8.75
C ASN A 75 -10.06 36.63 -7.41
N ARG A 76 -10.60 37.30 -6.39
CA ARG A 76 -10.03 37.27 -5.02
C ARG A 76 -10.00 35.85 -4.45
N ARG A 77 -11.10 35.10 -4.54
CA ARG A 77 -11.16 33.71 -4.06
C ARG A 77 -10.20 32.81 -4.82
N HIS A 78 -10.10 33.00 -6.14
CA HIS A 78 -9.14 32.26 -6.96
C HIS A 78 -7.71 32.54 -6.52
N ALA A 79 -7.33 33.81 -6.32
CA ALA A 79 -6.01 34.20 -5.86
C ALA A 79 -5.68 33.65 -4.45
N LEU A 80 -6.66 33.63 -3.55
CA LEU A 80 -6.49 33.02 -2.23
C LEU A 80 -6.25 31.50 -2.34
N ASN A 81 -7.03 30.81 -3.18
CA ASN A 81 -6.90 29.38 -3.38
C ASN A 81 -5.55 29.01 -4.01
N THR A 82 -5.09 29.78 -5.02
CA THR A 82 -3.78 29.55 -5.63
C THR A 82 -2.63 29.78 -4.65
N ALA A 83 -2.72 30.81 -3.81
CA ALA A 83 -1.74 31.06 -2.74
C ALA A 83 -1.71 29.91 -1.73
N TRP A 84 -2.88 29.47 -1.25
CA TRP A 84 -2.99 28.34 -0.32
C TRP A 84 -2.44 27.04 -0.92
N ASN A 85 -2.73 26.76 -2.19
CA ASN A 85 -2.20 25.58 -2.88
C ASN A 85 -0.67 25.64 -3.04
N ALA A 86 -0.12 26.83 -3.31
CA ALA A 86 1.32 27.02 -3.40
C ALA A 86 1.99 26.76 -2.04
N GLU A 87 1.44 27.29 -0.96
CA GLU A 87 1.94 27.06 0.40
C GLU A 87 1.80 25.59 0.83
N THR A 88 0.65 24.97 0.55
CA THR A 88 0.43 23.56 0.86
C THR A 88 1.43 22.67 0.11
N ARG A 89 1.74 23.00 -1.15
CA ARG A 89 2.75 22.27 -1.93
C ARG A 89 4.14 22.40 -1.30
N THR A 90 4.55 23.61 -0.89
CA THR A 90 5.87 23.79 -0.27
C THR A 90 5.95 23.02 1.04
N GLN A 91 4.92 23.08 1.88
CA GLN A 91 4.85 22.31 3.13
C GLN A 91 4.88 20.79 2.89
N ALA A 92 4.18 20.28 1.86
CA ALA A 92 4.15 18.86 1.52
C ALA A 92 5.46 18.35 0.91
N THR A 93 6.27 19.21 0.28
CA THR A 93 7.51 18.75 -0.37
C THR A 93 8.53 18.17 0.61
N THR A 94 8.63 18.73 1.81
CA THR A 94 9.60 18.28 2.83
C THR A 94 9.35 16.85 3.31
N PRO A 95 8.14 16.49 3.81
CA PRO A 95 7.86 15.12 4.24
C PRO A 95 7.88 14.12 3.08
N LEU A 96 7.49 14.53 1.86
CA LEU A 96 7.57 13.67 0.68
C LEU A 96 9.02 13.37 0.30
N ARG A 97 9.92 14.36 0.39
CA ARG A 97 11.35 14.16 0.15
C ARG A 97 11.96 13.21 1.18
N SER A 98 11.67 13.40 2.46
CA SER A 98 12.18 12.49 3.50
C SER A 98 11.65 11.06 3.33
N LEU A 99 10.38 10.91 2.94
CA LEU A 99 9.81 9.59 2.67
C LEU A 99 10.48 8.93 1.45
N LEU A 100 10.74 9.69 0.40
CA LEU A 100 11.42 9.19 -0.79
C LEU A 100 12.85 8.76 -0.46
N GLU A 101 13.58 9.55 0.33
CA GLU A 101 14.93 9.21 0.80
C GLU A 101 14.93 7.93 1.65
N GLN A 102 14.01 7.80 2.59
CA GLN A 102 13.84 6.57 3.38
C GLN A 102 13.56 5.36 2.48
N LEU A 103 12.68 5.51 1.50
CA LEU A 103 12.34 4.44 0.58
C LEU A 103 13.54 4.04 -0.28
N THR A 104 14.36 5.00 -0.73
CA THR A 104 15.58 4.69 -1.48
C THR A 104 16.58 3.90 -0.65
N VAL A 105 16.83 4.30 0.60
CA VAL A 105 17.74 3.58 1.51
C VAL A 105 17.24 2.16 1.78
N GLU A 106 15.92 2.01 1.96
CA GLU A 106 15.28 0.71 2.19
C GLU A 106 15.43 -0.21 0.97
N HIS A 107 15.23 0.33 -0.23
CA HIS A 107 15.40 -0.40 -1.48
C HIS A 107 16.85 -0.82 -1.71
N ASP A 108 17.80 0.07 -1.46
CA ASP A 108 19.23 -0.21 -1.62
C ASP A 108 19.68 -1.30 -0.67
N ARG A 109 19.18 -1.28 0.58
CA ARG A 109 19.43 -2.34 1.55
C ARG A 109 18.89 -3.69 1.08
N ARG A 110 17.63 -3.73 0.62
CA ARG A 110 17.04 -4.98 0.07
C ARG A 110 17.81 -5.51 -1.12
N LEU A 111 18.27 -4.62 -2.01
CA LEU A 111 19.07 -5.02 -3.17
C LEU A 111 20.43 -5.60 -2.75
N LEU A 112 21.07 -5.04 -1.73
CA LEU A 112 22.31 -5.56 -1.19
C LEU A 112 22.12 -6.96 -0.58
N ASP A 113 21.11 -7.11 0.28
CA ASP A 113 20.78 -8.38 0.93
C ASP A 113 20.43 -9.46 -0.11
N PHE A 114 19.66 -9.09 -1.15
CA PHE A 114 19.34 -9.98 -2.26
C PHE A 114 20.59 -10.42 -3.02
N ARG A 115 21.49 -9.47 -3.35
CA ARG A 115 22.75 -9.78 -4.06
C ARG A 115 23.64 -10.71 -3.25
N GLN A 116 23.77 -10.49 -1.94
CA GLN A 116 24.53 -11.37 -1.05
C GLN A 116 23.91 -12.77 -1.00
N THR A 117 22.61 -12.87 -0.75
CA THR A 117 21.89 -14.15 -0.70
C THR A 117 22.04 -14.95 -2.01
N MET A 118 21.98 -14.26 -3.15
CA MET A 118 22.18 -14.88 -4.46
C MET A 118 23.63 -15.32 -4.67
N SER A 119 24.61 -14.53 -4.24
CA SER A 119 26.03 -14.90 -4.28
C SER A 119 26.28 -16.17 -3.47
N ASP A 120 25.82 -16.19 -2.22
CA ASP A 120 25.99 -17.34 -1.32
C ASP A 120 25.30 -18.60 -1.85
N ARG A 121 24.18 -18.44 -2.55
CA ARG A 121 23.50 -19.56 -3.21
C ARG A 121 24.31 -20.08 -4.39
N VAL A 122 24.84 -19.21 -5.23
CA VAL A 122 25.68 -19.60 -6.36
C VAL A 122 26.95 -20.30 -5.88
N GLU A 123 27.58 -19.80 -4.82
CA GLU A 123 28.76 -20.44 -4.23
C GLU A 123 28.45 -21.81 -3.66
N ARG A 124 27.33 -21.98 -2.96
CA ARG A 124 26.88 -23.30 -2.47
C ARG A 124 26.63 -24.28 -3.61
N GLU A 125 25.96 -23.88 -4.68
CA GLU A 125 25.75 -24.76 -5.83
C GLU A 125 27.06 -25.07 -6.56
N ARG A 126 27.99 -24.11 -6.67
CA ARG A 126 29.33 -24.36 -7.20
C ARG A 126 30.10 -25.39 -6.37
N ALA A 127 30.09 -25.24 -5.05
CA ALA A 127 30.73 -26.19 -4.14
C ALA A 127 30.09 -27.58 -4.24
N ARG A 128 28.76 -27.65 -4.39
CA ARG A 128 28.03 -28.91 -4.60
C ARG A 128 28.44 -29.59 -5.91
N ILE A 129 28.51 -28.85 -7.01
CA ILE A 129 28.94 -29.38 -8.31
C ILE A 129 30.39 -29.86 -8.22
N GLN A 130 31.28 -29.10 -7.58
CA GLN A 130 32.67 -29.51 -7.37
C GLN A 130 32.78 -30.78 -6.52
N ALA A 131 31.95 -30.93 -5.48
CA ALA A 131 31.91 -32.15 -4.67
C ALA A 131 31.44 -33.37 -5.50
N ILE A 132 30.48 -33.18 -6.41
CA ILE A 132 30.03 -34.24 -7.32
C ILE A 132 31.15 -34.61 -8.30
N LEU A 133 31.84 -33.63 -8.90
CA LEU A 133 32.99 -33.88 -9.78
C LEU A 133 34.14 -34.56 -9.04
N ALA A 134 34.41 -34.19 -7.78
CA ALA A 134 35.40 -34.87 -6.96
C ALA A 134 35.01 -36.33 -6.63
N ALA A 135 33.72 -36.63 -6.60
CA ALA A 135 33.19 -37.98 -6.41
C ALA A 135 33.07 -38.79 -7.72
N GLU A 136 33.21 -38.15 -8.88
CA GLU A 136 33.21 -38.78 -10.22
C GLU A 136 34.13 -40.02 -10.31
N PRO A 137 35.40 -40.01 -9.83
CA PRO A 137 36.26 -41.19 -9.89
C PRO A 137 35.76 -42.39 -9.06
N ASN A 138 34.85 -42.17 -8.11
CA ASN A 138 34.26 -43.23 -7.29
C ASN A 138 32.97 -43.79 -7.92
N ILE A 139 32.49 -43.23 -9.04
CA ILE A 139 31.29 -43.71 -9.73
C ILE A 139 31.65 -44.95 -10.56
N ILE A 140 30.83 -46.00 -10.42
CA ILE A 140 30.98 -47.22 -11.19
C ILE A 140 30.42 -47.00 -12.60
N THR A 141 31.27 -47.10 -13.61
CA THR A 141 30.95 -47.02 -15.03
C THR A 141 31.17 -48.37 -15.69
N ARG A 142 30.62 -48.59 -16.89
CA ARG A 142 30.73 -49.88 -17.60
C ARG A 142 32.17 -50.37 -17.76
N ASP A 143 33.12 -49.43 -17.84
CA ASP A 143 34.52 -49.71 -18.09
C ASP A 143 35.31 -50.05 -16.81
N ASN A 144 34.78 -49.74 -15.62
CA ASN A 144 35.47 -49.97 -14.34
C ASN A 144 34.78 -50.99 -13.41
N ILE A 145 33.70 -51.63 -13.85
CA ILE A 145 32.91 -52.59 -13.05
C ILE A 145 33.77 -53.73 -12.52
N ASP A 146 34.55 -54.40 -13.36
CA ASP A 146 35.30 -55.59 -12.95
C ASP A 146 36.36 -55.24 -11.90
N ALA A 147 37.08 -54.13 -12.10
CA ALA A 147 38.06 -53.62 -11.14
C ALA A 147 37.42 -53.23 -9.80
N LYS A 148 36.23 -52.63 -9.82
CA LYS A 148 35.50 -52.26 -8.59
C LYS A 148 34.91 -53.46 -7.87
N LEU A 149 34.47 -54.50 -8.59
CA LEU A 149 34.03 -55.75 -7.99
C LEU A 149 35.18 -56.45 -7.26
N GLU A 150 36.35 -56.54 -7.89
CA GLU A 150 37.55 -57.07 -7.23
C GLU A 150 37.94 -56.25 -6.00
N GLU A 151 37.85 -54.92 -6.06
CA GLU A 151 38.08 -54.05 -4.89
C GLU A 151 37.10 -54.35 -3.75
N ILE A 152 35.80 -54.50 -4.05
CA ILE A 152 34.77 -54.81 -3.03
C ILE A 152 34.99 -56.19 -2.42
N PHE A 153 35.29 -57.21 -3.22
CA PHE A 153 35.52 -58.57 -2.70
C PHE A 153 36.78 -58.68 -1.84
N ASN A 154 37.77 -57.81 -2.07
CA ASN A 154 39.00 -57.75 -1.27
C ASN A 154 38.94 -56.72 -0.14
N SER A 155 37.87 -55.91 -0.06
CA SER A 155 37.67 -54.93 1.00
C SER A 155 37.04 -55.55 2.25
N ASP A 156 37.39 -55.02 3.42
CA ASP A 156 36.74 -55.40 4.66
C ASP A 156 35.24 -55.06 4.61
N VAL A 157 34.42 -55.91 5.23
CA VAL A 157 32.98 -55.70 5.32
C VAL A 157 32.71 -54.34 5.99
N VAL A 158 32.04 -53.44 5.28
CA VAL A 158 31.66 -52.13 5.82
C VAL A 158 30.56 -52.33 6.87
N ASP A 159 30.91 -52.15 8.14
CA ASP A 159 29.96 -52.23 9.25
C ASP A 159 29.23 -50.88 9.44
N TYR A 160 27.94 -50.87 9.14
CA TYR A 160 27.05 -49.73 9.39
C TYR A 160 26.37 -49.80 10.76
N ASN A 161 26.66 -50.82 11.58
CA ASN A 161 26.11 -50.92 12.92
C ASN A 161 26.80 -49.93 13.85
N PHE A 162 26.01 -48.99 14.37
CA PHE A 162 26.45 -48.08 15.41
C PHE A 162 25.34 -47.92 16.44
N MET A 163 25.75 -47.75 17.70
CA MET A 163 24.85 -47.39 18.78
C MET A 163 24.98 -45.91 19.09
N VAL A 164 23.91 -45.32 19.63
CA VAL A 164 23.93 -43.95 20.12
C VAL A 164 23.70 -44.00 21.62
N ASP A 165 24.68 -43.54 22.39
CA ASP A 165 24.59 -43.43 23.86
C ASP A 165 23.51 -42.39 24.26
N HIS A 166 23.06 -42.43 25.51
CA HIS A 166 22.13 -41.45 26.09
C HIS A 166 22.63 -39.99 25.99
N ASN A 167 23.94 -39.81 25.83
CA ASN A 167 24.59 -38.52 25.60
C ASN A 167 24.65 -38.10 24.11
N GLY A 168 24.02 -38.86 23.21
CA GLY A 168 24.03 -38.60 21.76
C GLY A 168 25.35 -38.96 21.06
N ARG A 169 26.26 -39.70 21.71
CA ARG A 169 27.55 -40.10 21.13
C ARG A 169 27.41 -41.40 20.34
N ILE A 170 27.95 -41.41 19.13
CA ILE A 170 27.96 -42.58 18.25
C ILE A 170 29.09 -43.53 18.68
N VAL A 171 28.76 -44.76 19.05
CA VAL A 171 29.71 -45.84 19.38
C VAL A 171 29.64 -46.88 18.26
N ARG A 172 30.76 -47.18 17.61
CA ARG A 172 30.87 -48.17 16.53
C ARG A 172 31.51 -49.45 17.06
N GLY A 173 31.02 -50.62 16.61
CA GLY A 173 31.45 -51.93 17.13
C GLY A 173 32.94 -52.28 16.93
N SER A 174 33.67 -51.52 16.11
CA SER A 174 35.10 -51.69 15.86
C SER A 174 36.03 -51.09 16.94
N GLN A 175 35.47 -50.38 17.93
CA GLN A 175 36.20 -49.92 19.10
C GLN A 175 35.49 -50.43 20.37
N PRO A 176 36.15 -51.24 21.21
CA PRO A 176 35.54 -51.69 22.46
C PRO A 176 35.13 -50.49 23.31
N TYR A 177 33.88 -50.46 23.75
CA TYR A 177 33.45 -49.51 24.77
C TYR A 177 34.08 -49.92 26.10
N GLU A 178 35.10 -49.17 26.56
CA GLU A 178 35.59 -49.28 27.93
C GLU A 178 34.51 -48.73 28.87
N ASN A 179 33.73 -49.64 29.46
CA ASN A 179 32.73 -49.27 30.45
C ASN A 179 33.43 -49.02 31.79
N PRO A 180 33.43 -47.79 32.35
CA PRO A 180 34.07 -47.51 33.63
C PRO A 180 33.35 -48.15 34.83
N ASN A 181 32.19 -48.80 34.63
CA ASN A 181 31.38 -49.40 35.70
C ASN A 181 31.21 -50.93 35.60
N GLN A 182 32.06 -51.64 34.85
CA GLN A 182 32.11 -53.10 34.97
C GLN A 182 32.97 -53.51 36.16
N GLU A 183 32.37 -53.49 37.36
CA GLU A 183 32.78 -54.44 38.41
C GLU A 183 32.58 -55.84 37.86
N ALA A 184 33.67 -56.59 37.75
CA ALA A 184 33.67 -57.97 37.27
C ALA A 184 32.70 -58.82 38.11
N PRO A 185 31.78 -59.60 37.51
CA PRO A 185 31.13 -60.64 38.27
C PRO A 185 32.19 -61.70 38.58
N SER A 186 32.47 -61.86 39.87
CA SER A 186 33.33 -62.91 40.40
C SER A 186 32.96 -64.26 39.81
N ASN A 187 33.95 -64.92 39.21
CA ASN A 187 33.93 -66.37 39.00
C ASN A 187 33.65 -67.05 40.34
N ASP A 188 32.52 -67.72 40.45
CA ASP A 188 32.34 -68.99 41.17
C ASP A 188 30.85 -69.36 41.11
N THR A 189 30.48 -70.29 40.23
CA THR A 189 29.56 -71.41 40.49
C THR A 189 29.45 -72.28 39.23
N GLU A 190 29.74 -73.56 39.40
CA GLU A 190 29.78 -74.68 38.45
C GLU A 190 28.46 -74.96 37.68
N PRO A 191 28.51 -75.78 36.60
CA PRO A 191 27.45 -75.89 35.62
C PRO A 191 26.34 -76.85 36.06
N ARG A 192 25.08 -76.42 35.89
CA ARG A 192 23.93 -77.31 35.92
C ARG A 192 23.31 -77.41 34.53
N THR A 193 23.56 -78.54 33.89
CA THR A 193 22.73 -79.08 32.81
C THR A 193 21.39 -79.54 33.40
N ASP A 194 20.29 -79.10 32.80
CA ASP A 194 19.18 -80.00 32.48
C ASP A 194 18.41 -79.50 31.24
N PRO A 195 17.84 -80.42 30.42
CA PRO A 195 17.33 -80.16 29.08
C PRO A 195 15.80 -79.92 29.07
N SER A 196 15.26 -79.63 27.87
CA SER A 196 13.83 -79.37 27.50
C SER A 196 13.43 -77.89 27.62
N ASP A 197 12.86 -77.18 26.64
CA ASP A 197 12.12 -77.59 25.43
C ASP A 197 12.05 -76.36 24.46
N PRO A 198 11.64 -76.54 23.18
CA PRO A 198 11.90 -75.63 22.08
C PRO A 198 10.77 -74.61 21.82
N LEU A 199 11.11 -73.58 21.04
CA LEU A 199 10.21 -72.69 20.28
C LEU A 199 9.21 -71.84 21.07
N SER A 200 9.39 -70.50 21.02
CA SER A 200 8.28 -69.60 20.65
C SER A 200 8.78 -68.26 20.13
N VAL A 201 8.48 -68.05 18.85
CA VAL A 201 8.48 -66.79 18.11
C VAL A 201 7.15 -66.06 18.37
N GLN A 202 7.12 -64.77 18.02
CA GLN A 202 5.97 -63.86 17.76
C GLN A 202 5.78 -62.81 18.87
N VAL A 203 5.73 -61.51 18.62
CA VAL A 203 5.41 -60.70 17.41
C VAL A 203 6.41 -59.57 17.25
#